data_AF-A0A3D0TIR9-F1
#
_entry.id   AF-A0A3D0TIR9-F1
#
_cell.length_a   1.000
_cell.length_b   1.000
_cell.length_c   1.000
_cell.angle_alpha   90.00
_cell.angle_beta   90.00
_cell.angle_gamma   90.00
#
_symmetry.space_group_name_H-M   'P 1'
#
loop_
_entity.id
_entity.type
_entity.pdbx_description
1 polymer ?
#
loop_
_entity_poly.entity_id
_entity_poly.type
_entity_poly.pdbx_seq_one_letter_code
_entity_poly.pdbx_strand_id
1 'polypeptide(L)'
;HNIASINAINHLAEAQNELSDSLKRLSSGQRVNSGADDPSGLILSEGLRAQVASAQQALQNSEFSLSLVQTAEGALVEVNNLLIEMRQLATTAANEGATDYNALLALQFQIRKAIEGIDRVSRFTSFGNKTLLDGSHGATGMGGNEELVFLKASSKTVASPVSGYDVDITE
;
A
#
# COMPACT_ATOMS: atom_id res chain seq x y z
N HIS A 1 -75.24 -4.49 -15.32
CA HIS A 1 -73.82 -4.31 -14.96
C HIS A 1 -73.42 -2.87 -15.22
N ASN A 2 -72.86 -2.19 -14.22
CA ASN A 2 -72.55 -0.77 -14.31
C ASN A 2 -71.09 -0.57 -14.76
N ILE A 3 -70.89 -0.53 -16.08
CA ILE A 3 -69.58 -0.43 -16.73
C ILE A 3 -68.87 0.88 -16.36
N ALA A 4 -69.62 1.98 -16.18
CA ALA A 4 -69.06 3.26 -15.76
C ALA A 4 -68.46 3.19 -14.33
N SER A 5 -69.13 2.47 -13.43
CA SER A 5 -68.62 2.28 -12.06
C SER A 5 -67.39 1.37 -12.02
N ILE A 6 -67.33 0.34 -12.88
CA ILE A 6 -66.16 -0.54 -12.99
C ILE A 6 -64.95 0.24 -13.55
N ASN A 7 -65.15 1.07 -14.58
CA ASN A 7 -64.09 1.93 -15.11
C ASN A 7 -63.58 2.94 -14.07
N ALA A 8 -64.47 3.53 -13.28
CA ALA A 8 -64.07 4.43 -12.20
C ALA A 8 -63.22 3.72 -11.12
N ILE A 9 -63.55 2.45 -10.80
CA ILE A 9 -62.77 1.64 -9.85
C ILE A 9 -61.39 1.28 -10.43
N ASN A 10 -61.30 0.93 -11.72
CA ASN A 10 -60.02 0.62 -12.37
C ASN A 10 -59.09 1.85 -12.40
N HIS A 11 -59.59 3.03 -12.77
CA HIS A 11 -58.79 4.25 -12.75
C HIS A 11 -58.39 4.69 -11.34
N LEU A 12 -59.26 4.46 -10.34
CA LEU A 12 -58.89 4.68 -8.94
C LEU A 12 -57.75 3.75 -8.51
N ALA A 13 -57.80 2.48 -8.91
CA ALA A 13 -56.75 1.51 -8.60
C ALA A 13 -55.42 1.88 -9.27
N GLU A 14 -55.44 2.33 -10.53
CA GLU A 14 -54.26 2.86 -11.24
C GLU A 14 -53.67 4.07 -10.51
N ALA A 15 -54.49 5.08 -10.17
CA ALA A 15 -54.04 6.27 -9.45
C ALA A 15 -53.46 5.94 -8.07
N GLN A 16 -54.03 4.95 -7.37
CA GLN A 16 -53.54 4.50 -6.07
C GLN A 16 -52.18 3.79 -6.18
N ASN A 17 -51.95 3.02 -7.25
CA ASN A 17 -50.65 2.41 -7.55
C ASN A 17 -49.58 3.47 -7.87
N GLU A 18 -49.88 4.44 -8.74
CA GLU A 18 -48.95 5.53 -9.09
C GLU A 18 -48.55 6.38 -7.88
N LEU A 19 -49.50 6.65 -6.98
CA LEU A 19 -49.23 7.35 -5.73
C LEU A 19 -48.29 6.54 -4.83
N SER A 20 -48.53 5.23 -4.70
CA SER A 20 -47.71 4.32 -3.91
C SER A 20 -46.26 4.27 -4.43
N ASP A 21 -46.07 4.22 -5.75
CA ASP A 21 -44.74 4.24 -6.37
C ASP A 21 -44.04 5.58 -6.20
N SER A 22 -44.78 6.69 -6.28
CA SER A 22 -44.23 8.02 -6.05
C SER A 22 -43.79 8.21 -4.60
N LEU A 23 -44.55 7.68 -3.64
CA LEU A 23 -44.16 7.63 -2.22
C LEU A 23 -42.92 6.74 -2.01
N LYS A 24 -42.82 5.60 -2.71
CA LYS A 24 -41.62 4.74 -2.69
C LYS A 24 -40.38 5.45 -3.22
N ARG A 25 -40.50 6.18 -4.34
CA ARG A 25 -39.40 6.99 -4.90
C ARG A 25 -39.01 8.14 -3.97
N LEU A 26 -39.99 8.80 -3.35
CA LEU A 26 -39.74 9.86 -2.38
C LEU A 26 -39.04 9.34 -1.12
N SER A 27 -39.48 8.20 -0.58
CA SER A 27 -38.90 7.60 0.62
C SER A 27 -37.50 7.02 0.39
N SER A 28 -37.19 6.55 -0.81
CA SER A 28 -35.87 5.99 -1.17
C SER A 28 -34.91 7.03 -1.74
N GLY A 29 -35.42 8.14 -2.26
CA GLY A 29 -34.67 9.10 -3.06
C GLY A 29 -34.19 8.55 -4.42
N GLN A 30 -34.60 7.32 -4.79
CA GLN A 30 -34.18 6.64 -6.00
C GLN A 30 -35.26 6.78 -7.08
N ARG A 31 -34.87 7.20 -8.28
CA ARG A 31 -35.79 7.25 -9.44
C ARG A 31 -36.24 5.84 -9.87
N VAL A 32 -35.34 4.86 -9.79
CA VAL A 32 -35.61 3.45 -10.12
C VAL A 32 -35.48 2.64 -8.82
N ASN A 33 -36.60 2.11 -8.34
CA ASN A 33 -36.67 1.43 -7.03
C ASN A 33 -37.00 -0.07 -7.16
N SER A 34 -37.41 -0.51 -8.36
CA SER A 34 -37.74 -1.91 -8.69
C SER A 34 -37.16 -2.27 -10.05
N GLY A 35 -36.52 -3.44 -10.15
CA GLY A 35 -36.02 -3.97 -11.42
C GLY A 35 -37.13 -4.34 -12.42
N ALA A 36 -38.41 -4.26 -11.99
CA ALA A 36 -39.57 -4.42 -12.87
C ALA A 36 -39.84 -3.18 -13.75
N ASP A 37 -39.46 -1.97 -13.32
CA ASP A 37 -39.72 -0.73 -14.06
C ASP A 37 -38.61 -0.40 -15.08
N ASP A 38 -37.34 -0.68 -14.74
CA ASP A 38 -36.18 -0.47 -15.60
C ASP A 38 -35.02 -1.39 -15.18
N PRO A 39 -34.98 -2.66 -15.63
CA PRO A 39 -33.94 -3.60 -15.23
C PRO A 39 -32.54 -3.16 -15.67
N SER A 40 -32.41 -2.53 -16.85
CA SER A 40 -31.13 -2.07 -17.38
C SER A 40 -30.59 -0.87 -16.62
N GLY A 41 -31.45 0.11 -16.32
CA GLY A 41 -31.09 1.27 -15.51
C GLY A 41 -30.75 0.89 -14.06
N LEU A 42 -31.46 -0.10 -13.49
CA LEU A 42 -31.13 -0.63 -12.17
C LEU A 42 -29.77 -1.33 -12.17
N ILE A 43 -29.48 -2.21 -13.12
CA ILE A 43 -28.19 -2.90 -13.23
C ILE A 43 -27.03 -1.91 -13.38
N LEU A 44 -27.16 -0.91 -14.24
CA LEU A 44 -26.13 0.12 -14.40
C LEU A 44 -25.94 0.92 -13.10
N SER A 45 -27.02 1.29 -12.42
CA SER A 45 -26.95 2.05 -11.18
C SER A 45 -26.31 1.27 -10.03
N GLU A 46 -26.60 -0.03 -9.91
CA GLU A 46 -25.94 -0.90 -8.93
C GLU A 46 -24.47 -1.14 -9.30
N GLY A 47 -24.15 -1.25 -10.59
CA GLY A 47 -22.76 -1.30 -11.07
C GLY A 47 -21.98 -0.04 -10.69
N LEU A 48 -22.56 1.14 -10.88
CA LEU A 48 -21.94 2.41 -10.47
C LEU A 48 -21.82 2.52 -8.94
N ARG A 49 -22.81 2.08 -8.16
CA ARG A 49 -22.71 2.02 -6.69
C ARG A 49 -21.59 1.08 -6.25
N ALA A 50 -21.46 -0.09 -6.87
CA ALA A 50 -20.39 -1.03 -6.60
C ALA A 50 -19.01 -0.42 -6.92
N GLN A 51 -18.89 0.31 -8.05
CA GLN A 51 -17.66 1.03 -8.39
C GLN A 51 -17.34 2.13 -7.38
N VAL A 52 -18.33 2.90 -6.92
CA VAL A 52 -18.13 3.93 -5.88
C VAL A 52 -17.64 3.28 -4.58
N ALA A 53 -18.27 2.19 -4.15
CA ALA A 53 -17.84 1.45 -2.95
C ALA A 53 -16.41 0.89 -3.11
N SER A 54 -16.09 0.34 -4.29
CA SER A 54 -14.74 -0.13 -4.62
C SER A 54 -13.72 1.01 -4.61
N ALA A 55 -14.06 2.18 -5.15
CA ALA A 55 -13.19 3.34 -5.16
C ALA A 55 -12.96 3.88 -3.75
N GLN A 56 -13.99 3.93 -2.91
CA GLN A 56 -13.87 4.29 -1.49
C GLN A 56 -12.96 3.33 -0.73
N GLN A 57 -13.02 2.02 -1.01
CA GLN A 57 -12.09 1.06 -0.42
C GLN A 57 -10.66 1.25 -0.94
N ALA A 58 -10.48 1.51 -2.24
CA ALA A 58 -9.17 1.77 -2.82
C ALA A 58 -8.51 3.04 -2.23
N LEU A 59 -9.30 4.08 -1.96
CA LEU A 59 -8.84 5.29 -1.27
C LEU A 59 -8.37 4.96 0.15
N GLN A 60 -9.17 4.24 0.94
CA GLN A 60 -8.76 3.82 2.29
C GLN A 60 -7.50 2.95 2.28
N ASN A 61 -7.37 2.04 1.29
CA ASN A 61 -6.16 1.23 1.12
C ASN A 61 -4.93 2.10 0.77
N SER A 62 -5.14 3.18 -0.01
CA SER A 62 -4.08 4.12 -0.37
C SER A 62 -3.64 4.95 0.84
N GLU A 63 -4.58 5.40 1.68
CA GLU A 63 -4.28 6.10 2.93
C GLU A 63 -3.47 5.21 3.88
N PHE A 64 -3.84 3.94 4.02
CA PHE A 64 -3.07 2.97 4.80
C PHE A 64 -1.65 2.77 4.24
N SER A 65 -1.53 2.68 2.91
CA SER A 65 -0.24 2.56 2.24
C SER A 65 0.63 3.80 2.47
N LEU A 66 0.03 4.99 2.47
CA LEU A 66 0.72 6.24 2.79
C LEU A 66 1.24 6.24 4.24
N SER A 67 0.41 5.84 5.21
CA SER A 67 0.84 5.74 6.62
C SER A 67 1.97 4.74 6.82
N LEU A 68 1.94 3.62 6.09
CA LEU A 68 3.04 2.64 6.08
C LEU A 68 4.33 3.27 5.56
N VAL A 69 4.27 3.96 4.41
CA VAL A 69 5.44 4.61 3.81
C VAL A 69 6.00 5.69 4.72
N GLN A 70 5.16 6.52 5.36
CA GLN A 70 5.61 7.53 6.32
C GLN A 70 6.32 6.92 7.52
N THR A 71 5.84 5.78 8.02
CA THR A 71 6.50 5.06 9.12
C THR A 71 7.87 4.53 8.69
N ALA A 72 7.94 3.96 7.48
CA ALA A 72 9.20 3.50 6.91
C ALA A 72 10.18 4.67 6.66
N GLU A 73 9.70 5.80 6.15
CA GLU A 73 10.49 7.00 5.90
C GLU A 73 11.08 7.57 7.19
N GLY A 74 10.27 7.70 8.25
CA GLY A 74 10.77 8.16 9.55
C GLY A 74 11.87 7.27 10.12
N ALA A 75 11.74 5.94 9.96
CA ALA A 75 12.78 5.01 10.36
C ALA A 75 14.04 5.10 9.46
N LEU A 76 13.89 5.32 8.16
CA LEU A 76 15.02 5.50 7.24
C LEU A 76 15.77 6.81 7.49
N VAL A 77 15.11 7.86 7.96
CA VAL A 77 15.77 9.09 8.43
C VAL A 77 16.72 8.78 9.59
N GLU A 78 16.29 7.94 10.54
CA GLU A 78 17.16 7.53 11.65
C GLU A 78 18.36 6.70 11.17
N VAL A 79 18.14 5.76 10.25
CA VAL A 79 19.24 5.01 9.60
C VAL A 79 20.20 5.97 8.88
N ASN A 80 19.67 6.98 8.18
CA ASN A 80 20.50 7.97 7.49
C ASN A 80 21.38 8.76 8.46
N ASN A 81 20.83 9.21 9.60
CA ASN A 81 21.58 9.91 10.63
C ASN A 81 22.73 9.05 11.20
N LEU A 82 22.45 7.78 11.49
CA LEU A 82 23.48 6.83 11.96
C LEU A 82 24.59 6.60 10.92
N LEU A 83 24.24 6.55 9.63
CA LEU A 83 25.23 6.43 8.55
C LEU A 83 26.09 7.69 8.41
N ILE A 84 25.51 8.88 8.58
CA ILE A 84 26.25 10.15 8.60
C ILE A 84 27.22 10.17 9.79
N GLU A 85 26.78 9.74 10.96
CA GLU A 85 27.63 9.62 12.16
C GLU A 85 28.78 8.63 11.92
N MET A 86 28.50 7.44 11.39
CA MET A 86 29.53 6.47 11.01
C MET A 86 30.55 7.04 10.04
N ARG A 87 30.11 7.81 9.04
CA ARG A 87 31.02 8.49 8.09
C ARG A 87 31.92 9.47 8.83
N GLN A 88 31.38 10.28 9.75
CA GLN A 88 32.15 11.22 10.54
C GLN A 88 33.19 10.52 11.43
N LEU A 89 32.81 9.41 12.06
CA LEU A 89 33.70 8.59 12.88
C LEU A 89 34.82 7.99 12.03
N ALA A 90 34.51 7.49 10.82
CA ALA A 90 35.49 6.95 9.89
C ALA A 90 36.49 8.02 9.42
N THR A 91 36.01 9.23 9.07
CA THR A 91 36.91 10.34 8.70
C THR A 91 37.78 10.81 9.86
N THR A 92 37.27 10.74 11.09
CA THR A 92 38.03 11.08 12.30
C THR A 92 39.11 10.03 12.56
N ALA A 93 38.77 8.73 12.42
CA ALA A 93 39.71 7.63 12.57
C ALA A 93 40.83 7.64 11.50
N ALA A 94 40.53 8.09 10.28
CA ALA A 94 41.50 8.23 9.19
C ALA A 94 42.49 9.40 9.39
N ASN A 95 42.25 10.28 10.38
CA ASN A 95 43.17 11.36 10.70
C ASN A 95 44.30 10.84 11.62
N GLU A 96 45.26 10.13 11.00
CA GLU A 96 46.36 9.42 11.67
C GLU A 96 47.26 10.33 12.53
N GLY A 97 47.35 11.63 12.20
CA GLY A 97 48.20 12.59 12.91
C GLY A 97 47.66 13.07 14.27
N ALA A 98 46.40 12.79 14.61
CA ALA A 98 45.73 13.33 15.81
C ALA A 98 45.16 12.24 16.74
N THR A 99 45.28 10.95 16.39
CA THR A 99 44.48 9.89 17.01
C THR A 99 45.35 8.80 17.63
N ASP A 100 45.33 8.70 18.96
CA ASP A 100 46.00 7.61 19.70
C ASP A 100 45.30 6.25 19.51
N TYR A 101 46.02 5.15 19.77
CA TYR A 101 45.46 3.78 19.68
C TYR A 101 44.19 3.58 20.53
N ASN A 102 44.15 4.15 21.74
CA ASN A 102 42.95 4.09 22.60
C ASN A 102 41.77 4.87 22.01
N ALA A 103 42.03 5.99 21.34
CA ALA A 103 41.00 6.76 20.65
C ALA A 103 40.46 5.99 19.44
N LEU A 104 41.34 5.28 18.69
CA LEU A 104 40.94 4.43 17.58
C LEU A 104 40.01 3.27 18.02
N LEU A 105 40.32 2.63 19.16
CA LEU A 105 39.46 1.60 19.76
C LEU A 105 38.08 2.17 20.16
N ALA A 106 38.04 3.38 20.72
CA ALA A 106 36.79 4.04 21.09
C ALA A 106 35.94 4.39 19.85
N LEU A 107 36.54 4.91 18.78
CA LEU A 107 35.88 5.19 17.51
C LEU A 107 35.31 3.91 16.87
N GLN A 108 36.07 2.82 16.90
CA GLN A 108 35.62 1.52 16.41
C GLN A 108 34.43 0.97 17.22
N PHE A 109 34.42 1.19 18.53
CA PHE A 109 33.28 0.82 19.37
C PHE A 109 32.03 1.64 19.03
N GLN A 110 32.17 2.94 18.79
CA GLN A 110 31.05 3.80 18.38
C GLN A 110 30.48 3.38 17.02
N ILE A 111 31.34 3.07 16.04
CA ILE A 111 30.89 2.52 14.74
C ILE A 111 30.09 1.23 14.93
N ARG A 112 30.55 0.32 15.81
CA ARG A 112 29.81 -0.92 16.10
C ARG A 112 28.44 -0.63 16.71
N LYS A 113 28.35 0.37 17.59
CA LYS A 113 27.08 0.78 18.20
C LYS A 113 26.13 1.40 17.17
N ALA A 114 26.64 2.19 16.23
CA ALA A 114 25.83 2.72 15.14
C ALA A 114 25.28 1.59 14.24
N ILE A 115 26.08 0.57 13.92
CA ILE A 115 25.64 -0.62 13.18
C ILE A 115 24.55 -1.39 13.95
N GLU A 116 24.75 -1.63 15.26
CA GLU A 116 23.73 -2.24 16.12
C GLU A 116 22.44 -1.40 16.17
N GLY A 117 22.56 -0.08 16.11
CA GLY A 117 21.45 0.86 16.00
C GLY A 117 20.66 0.67 14.70
N ILE A 118 21.35 0.58 13.56
CA ILE A 118 20.73 0.31 12.25
C ILE A 118 19.99 -1.02 12.26
N ASP A 119 20.61 -2.09 12.78
CA ASP A 119 19.97 -3.41 12.90
C ASP A 119 18.71 -3.36 13.78
N ARG A 120 18.73 -2.56 14.86
CA ARG A 120 17.57 -2.34 15.71
C ARG A 120 16.46 -1.62 14.96
N VAL A 121 16.76 -0.51 14.28
CA VAL A 121 15.75 0.23 13.51
C VAL A 121 15.13 -0.68 12.46
N SER A 122 15.93 -1.47 11.75
CA SER A 122 15.45 -2.45 10.77
C SER A 122 14.48 -3.48 11.37
N ARG A 123 14.81 -4.05 12.53
CA ARG A 123 14.01 -5.12 13.18
C ARG A 123 12.75 -4.63 13.90
N PHE A 124 12.78 -3.41 14.44
CA PHE A 124 11.69 -2.89 15.28
C PHE A 124 10.75 -1.93 14.54
N THR A 125 11.12 -1.47 13.34
CA THR A 125 10.22 -0.68 12.49
C THR A 125 9.11 -1.57 11.94
N SER A 126 7.90 -1.41 12.47
CA SER A 126 6.75 -2.20 12.11
C SER A 126 5.51 -1.35 11.90
N PHE A 127 4.62 -1.82 11.04
CA PHE A 127 3.29 -1.27 10.85
C PHE A 127 2.26 -2.37 11.09
N GLY A 128 1.48 -2.25 12.16
CA GLY A 128 0.64 -3.33 12.66
C GLY A 128 1.51 -4.55 13.02
N ASN A 129 1.26 -5.68 12.36
CA ASN A 129 2.00 -6.94 12.59
C ASN A 129 3.11 -7.19 11.56
N LYS A 130 3.44 -6.21 10.71
CA LYS A 130 4.41 -6.36 9.62
C LYS A 130 5.65 -5.52 9.88
N THR A 131 6.81 -6.16 9.87
CA THR A 131 8.11 -5.47 9.87
C THR A 131 8.38 -4.89 8.49
N LEU A 132 8.84 -3.63 8.43
CA LEU A 132 8.96 -2.90 7.17
C LEU A 132 10.35 -2.96 6.54
N LEU A 133 11.40 -3.02 7.37
CA LEU A 133 12.79 -2.72 6.97
C LEU A 133 13.75 -3.91 7.16
N ASP A 134 13.24 -5.12 7.38
CA ASP A 134 14.04 -6.34 7.58
C ASP A 134 14.42 -7.06 6.27
N GLY A 135 14.01 -6.52 5.13
CA GLY A 135 14.24 -7.11 3.80
C GLY A 135 13.32 -8.27 3.45
N SER A 136 12.43 -8.71 4.35
CA SER A 136 11.47 -9.80 4.09
C SER A 136 10.39 -9.40 3.08
N HIS A 137 10.12 -8.09 2.97
CA HIS A 137 9.13 -7.50 2.07
C HIS A 137 9.73 -7.09 0.70
N GLY A 138 10.98 -7.47 0.41
CA GLY A 138 11.56 -7.32 -0.92
C GLY A 138 10.71 -8.05 -1.95
N ALA A 139 10.15 -7.31 -2.90
CA ALA A 139 9.28 -7.85 -3.93
C ALA A 139 10.01 -8.98 -4.69
N THR A 140 9.49 -10.21 -4.58
CA THR A 140 9.83 -11.29 -5.51
C THR A 140 8.92 -11.10 -6.71
N GLY A 141 9.36 -10.32 -7.69
CA GLY A 141 8.61 -10.11 -8.92
C GLY A 141 8.64 -11.38 -9.76
N MET A 142 7.51 -12.09 -9.86
CA MET A 142 7.24 -12.91 -11.05
C MET A 142 6.93 -11.94 -12.19
N GLY A 143 7.98 -11.49 -12.88
CA GLY A 143 7.83 -10.98 -14.23
C GLY A 143 7.29 -12.12 -15.08
N GLY A 144 6.20 -11.87 -15.80
CA GLY A 144 5.76 -12.80 -16.83
C GLY A 144 6.93 -13.07 -17.76
N ASN A 145 7.26 -14.36 -17.91
CA ASN A 145 8.08 -14.96 -18.98
C ASN A 145 9.53 -14.50 -19.18
N GLU A 146 10.10 -13.65 -18.33
CA GLU A 146 11.55 -13.40 -18.27
C GLU A 146 11.99 -13.40 -16.80
N GLU A 147 13.01 -14.20 -16.48
CA GLU A 147 13.52 -14.38 -15.12
C GLU A 147 14.11 -13.06 -14.60
N LEU A 148 13.32 -12.31 -13.84
CA LEU A 148 13.83 -11.16 -13.10
C LEU A 148 14.63 -11.66 -11.88
N VAL A 149 15.92 -11.93 -12.08
CA VAL A 149 16.86 -12.18 -10.98
C VAL A 149 17.19 -10.85 -10.30
N PHE A 150 16.42 -10.49 -9.28
CA PHE A 150 16.84 -9.44 -8.36
C PHE A 150 17.94 -10.00 -7.45
N LEU A 151 19.18 -9.58 -7.69
CA LEU A 151 20.34 -9.85 -6.85
C LEU A 151 20.04 -9.37 -5.42
N LYS A 152 19.65 -10.29 -4.53
CA LYS A 152 19.48 -9.99 -3.10
C LYS A 152 20.83 -9.58 -2.52
N ALA A 153 20.90 -8.36 -1.97
CA ALA A 153 22.02 -7.97 -1.10
C ALA A 153 21.83 -8.65 0.26
N SER A 154 22.69 -9.64 0.55
CA SER A 154 22.81 -10.29 1.85
C SER A 154 24.14 -9.90 2.49
N SER A 155 24.38 -10.22 3.76
CA SER A 155 25.67 -9.98 4.42
C SER A 155 26.85 -10.74 3.80
N LYS A 156 26.59 -11.62 2.83
CA LYS A 156 27.59 -12.38 2.05
C LYS A 156 27.78 -11.86 0.63
N THR A 157 27.03 -10.85 0.21
CA THR A 157 27.12 -10.31 -1.14
C THR A 157 28.41 -9.51 -1.27
N VAL A 158 29.33 -10.00 -2.10
CA VAL A 158 30.60 -9.35 -2.41
C VAL A 158 30.39 -8.39 -3.58
N ALA A 159 31.06 -7.24 -3.56
CA ALA A 159 31.04 -6.31 -4.70
C ALA A 159 31.45 -7.04 -5.99
N SER A 160 30.79 -6.71 -7.11
CA SER A 160 31.14 -7.32 -8.39
C SER A 160 32.59 -6.97 -8.75
N PRO A 161 33.42 -7.96 -9.14
CA PRO A 161 34.77 -7.69 -9.64
C PRO A 161 34.70 -6.84 -10.92
N VAL A 162 35.78 -6.12 -11.22
CA VAL A 162 35.84 -5.20 -12.38
C VAL A 162 35.58 -5.92 -13.72
N SER A 163 35.76 -7.25 -13.77
CA SER A 163 35.48 -8.09 -14.94
C SER A 163 34.02 -8.57 -15.05
N GLY A 164 33.18 -8.36 -14.04
CA GLY A 164 31.87 -9.00 -13.96
C GLY A 164 31.94 -10.50 -13.68
N TYR A 165 30.78 -11.14 -13.55
CA TYR A 165 30.63 -12.60 -13.50
C TYR A 165 30.27 -13.11 -14.89
N ASP A 166 30.82 -14.27 -15.28
CA ASP A 166 30.42 -14.93 -16.52
C ASP A 166 28.93 -15.30 -16.46
N VAL A 167 28.18 -14.92 -17.50
CA VAL A 167 26.78 -15.28 -17.67
C VAL A 167 26.74 -16.53 -18.55
N ASP A 168 26.49 -17.69 -17.95
CA ASP A 168 26.29 -18.95 -18.66
C ASP A 168 24.80 -19.09 -18.99
N ILE A 169 24.43 -18.83 -20.26
CA ILE A 169 23.07 -19.07 -20.75
C ILE A 169 23.06 -20.50 -21.29
N THR A 170 22.40 -21.41 -20.56
CA THR A 170 22.06 -22.73 -21.09
C THR A 170 20.77 -22.60 -21.87
N GLU A 171 20.82 -22.95 -23.16
CA GLU A 171 19.66 -23.00 -24.07
C GLU A 171 18.77 -24.22 -23.79
#